data_AF-A0A2D5IEY3-F1
#
_entry.id   AF-A0A2D5IEY3-F1
#
_cell.length_a   1.000
_cell.length_b   1.000
_cell.length_c   1.000
_cell.angle_alpha   90.00
_cell.angle_beta   90.00
_cell.angle_gamma   90.00
#
_symmetry.space_group_name_H-M   'P 1'
#
loop_
_entity.id
_entity.type
_entity.pdbx_description
1 polymer ?
#
loop_
_entity_poly.entity_id
_entity_poly.type
_entity_poly.pdbx_seq_one_letter_code
_entity_poly.pdbx_strand_id
1 'polypeptide(L)'
;MDFELIIPMLGVMTGIIVPVSLFTLLYFERKDKNKTILEISKNIDNPSKVEDLIGMLDDRKKEPINYRRTGVVTLFSGVGLFLFGVFFLGSVLKGVGALVAAIGSGQIIAGYLYPNTSEELTNAVEVFEKK
;
A
#
# COMPACT_ATOMS: atom_id res chain seq x y z
N MET A 1 -39.65 -10.64 -5.33
CA MET A 1 -38.44 -9.85 -5.65
C MET A 1 -37.53 -10.78 -6.41
N ASP A 2 -37.31 -10.48 -7.68
CA ASP A 2 -36.61 -11.37 -8.60
C ASP A 2 -35.14 -11.50 -8.18
N PHE A 3 -34.66 -12.75 -8.10
CA PHE A 3 -33.28 -13.07 -7.71
C PHE A 3 -32.23 -12.37 -8.58
N GLU A 4 -32.60 -12.02 -9.81
CA GLU A 4 -31.77 -11.31 -10.78
C GLU A 4 -31.40 -9.88 -10.36
N LEU A 5 -32.20 -9.22 -9.52
CA LEU A 5 -31.89 -7.88 -8.97
C LEU A 5 -31.10 -7.94 -7.66
N ILE A 6 -31.20 -9.03 -6.92
CA ILE A 6 -30.56 -9.20 -5.61
C ILE A 6 -29.05 -9.35 -5.76
N ILE A 7 -28.59 -10.14 -6.75
CA ILE A 7 -27.16 -10.40 -7.01
C ILE A 7 -26.39 -9.11 -7.32
N PRO A 8 -26.79 -8.27 -8.29
CA PRO A 8 -26.08 -7.02 -8.58
C PRO A 8 -26.16 -6.03 -7.40
N MET A 9 -27.28 -5.98 -6.68
CA MET A 9 -27.43 -5.12 -5.51
C MET A 9 -26.46 -5.51 -4.37
N LEU A 10 -26.31 -6.81 -4.09
CA LEU A 10 -25.33 -7.31 -3.11
C LEU A 10 -23.88 -7.05 -3.56
N GLY A 11 -23.60 -7.16 -4.85
CA GLY A 11 -22.28 -6.83 -5.42
C GLY A 11 -21.90 -5.36 -5.18
N VAL A 12 -22.80 -4.43 -5.48
CA VAL A 12 -22.57 -2.99 -5.26
C VAL A 12 -22.43 -2.67 -3.77
N MET A 13 -23.28 -3.25 -2.92
CA MET A 13 -23.21 -3.08 -1.46
C MET A 13 -21.87 -3.55 -0.90
N THR A 14 -21.40 -4.73 -1.31
CA THR A 14 -20.12 -5.28 -0.86
C THR A 14 -18.95 -4.42 -1.34
N GLY A 15 -19.03 -3.90 -2.56
CA GLY A 15 -18.03 -2.99 -3.14
C GLY A 15 -17.89 -1.65 -2.41
N ILE A 16 -18.94 -1.19 -1.71
CA ILE A 16 -18.90 0.04 -0.89
C ILE A 16 -18.50 -0.27 0.55
N ILE A 17 -19.06 -1.34 1.13
CA ILE A 17 -18.83 -1.71 2.53
C ILE A 17 -17.35 -1.99 2.78
N VAL A 18 -16.70 -2.76 1.90
CA VAL A 18 -15.30 -3.17 2.11
C VAL A 18 -14.34 -1.97 2.20
N PRO A 19 -14.32 -1.01 1.25
CA PRO A 19 -13.49 0.19 1.37
C PRO A 19 -13.80 1.03 2.61
N VAL A 20 -15.07 1.22 2.96
CA VAL A 20 -15.48 2.05 4.11
C VAL A 20 -15.01 1.41 5.43
N SER A 21 -15.15 0.09 5.57
CA SER A 21 -14.66 -0.63 6.75
C SER A 21 -13.14 -0.56 6.87
N LEU A 22 -12.40 -0.77 5.78
CA LEU A 22 -10.94 -0.63 5.75
C LEU A 22 -10.49 0.79 6.12
N PHE A 23 -11.15 1.80 5.57
CA PHE A 23 -10.85 3.19 5.89
C PHE A 23 -11.11 3.52 7.36
N THR A 24 -12.21 3.02 7.91
CA THR A 24 -12.57 3.23 9.32
C THR A 24 -11.54 2.60 10.26
N LEU A 25 -11.12 1.35 10.00
CA LEU A 25 -10.07 0.68 10.78
C LEU A 25 -8.74 1.45 10.72
N LEU A 26 -8.29 1.80 9.52
CA LEU A 26 -7.06 2.58 9.33
C LEU A 26 -7.11 3.94 10.03
N TYR A 27 -8.29 4.58 10.05
CA TYR A 27 -8.49 5.85 10.75
C TYR A 27 -8.35 5.69 12.26
N PHE A 28 -8.99 4.68 12.85
CA PHE A 28 -8.89 4.42 14.29
C PHE A 28 -7.46 4.02 14.71
N GLU A 29 -6.80 3.13 13.95
CA GLU A 29 -5.41 2.76 14.23
C GLU A 29 -4.47 3.97 14.24
N ARG A 30 -4.59 4.87 13.26
CA ARG A 30 -3.78 6.11 13.21
C ARG A 30 -4.14 7.05 14.35
N LYS A 31 -5.44 7.21 14.65
CA LYS A 31 -5.92 8.11 15.70
C LYS A 31 -5.41 7.70 17.07
N ASP A 32 -5.48 6.41 17.41
CA ASP A 32 -5.04 5.90 18.70
C ASP A 32 -3.51 5.98 18.83
N LYS A 33 -2.76 5.60 17.79
CA LYS A 33 -1.30 5.77 17.75
C LYS A 33 -0.88 7.23 17.98
N ASN A 34 -1.52 8.17 17.28
CA ASN A 34 -1.21 9.59 17.40
C ASN A 34 -1.51 10.12 18.81
N LYS A 35 -2.61 9.67 19.42
CA LYS A 35 -2.98 10.07 20.78
C LYS A 35 -1.97 9.55 21.81
N THR A 36 -1.56 8.29 21.71
CA THR A 36 -0.56 7.69 22.61
C THR A 36 0.79 8.39 22.48
N ILE A 37 1.25 8.67 21.26
CA ILE A 37 2.54 9.37 21.07
C ILE A 37 2.47 10.81 21.60
N LEU A 38 1.34 11.50 21.44
CA LEU A 38 1.13 12.84 22.01
C LEU A 38 1.16 12.84 23.54
N GLU A 39 0.58 11.82 24.18
CA GLU A 39 0.61 11.66 25.64
C GLU A 39 2.03 11.31 26.15
N ILE A 40 2.77 10.47 25.42
CA ILE A 40 4.17 10.15 25.73
C ILE A 40 5.05 11.40 25.57
N SER A 41 4.89 12.17 24.48
CA SER A 41 5.66 13.39 24.20
C SER A 41 5.52 14.44 25.29
N LYS A 42 4.34 14.55 25.92
CA LYS A 42 4.09 15.50 27.01
C LYS A 42 4.76 15.11 28.34
N ASN A 43 5.15 13.85 28.50
CA ASN A 43 5.74 13.31 29.73
C ASN A 43 7.24 12.99 29.59
N ILE A 44 7.89 13.33 28.46
CA ILE A 44 9.32 13.11 28.23
C ILE A 44 10.06 14.44 28.27
N ASP A 45 11.01 14.58 29.20
CA ASP A 45 11.84 15.78 29.36
C ASP A 45 13.06 15.84 28.43
N ASN A 46 13.34 14.77 27.68
CA ASN A 46 14.58 14.60 26.91
C ASN A 46 14.35 14.79 25.40
N PRO A 47 14.87 15.87 24.77
CA PRO A 47 14.52 16.26 23.39
C PRO A 47 14.84 15.19 22.34
N SER A 48 15.90 14.39 22.53
CA SER A 48 16.27 13.33 21.58
C SER A 48 15.22 12.21 21.47
N LYS A 49 14.54 11.87 22.58
CA LYS A 49 13.48 10.83 22.56
C LYS A 49 12.17 11.34 21.96
N VAL A 50 11.93 12.65 22.06
CA VAL A 50 10.79 13.31 21.42
C VAL A 50 10.98 13.32 19.90
N GLU A 51 12.21 13.54 19.43
CA GLU A 51 12.53 13.50 18.00
C GLU A 51 12.38 12.09 17.40
N ASP A 52 12.77 11.04 18.13
CA ASP A 52 12.50 9.65 17.72
C ASP A 52 10.99 9.33 17.66
N LEU A 53 10.21 9.80 18.63
CA LEU A 53 8.74 9.63 18.65
C LEU A 53 8.03 10.41 17.53
N ILE A 54 8.52 11.61 17.21
CA ILE A 54 8.07 12.38 16.05
C ILE A 54 8.47 11.66 14.76
N GLY A 55 9.65 11.04 14.70
CA GLY A 55 10.07 10.19 13.59
C GLY A 55 9.17 8.97 13.40
N MET A 56 8.64 8.38 14.47
CA MET A 56 7.64 7.30 14.40
C MET A 56 6.25 7.78 13.93
N LEU A 57 5.92 9.05 14.11
CA LEU A 57 4.71 9.68 13.56
C LEU A 57 4.85 10.02 12.07
N ASP A 58 6.08 10.32 11.64
CA ASP A 58 6.40 10.56 10.24
C ASP A 58 6.50 9.21 9.50
N ASP A 59 5.32 8.60 9.30
CA ASP A 59 5.03 7.45 8.41
C ASP A 59 5.61 7.62 6.98
N ARG A 60 6.24 8.75 6.66
CA ARG A 60 6.85 9.07 5.38
C ARG A 60 8.22 8.43 5.17
N LYS A 61 8.89 7.94 6.22
CA LYS A 61 10.02 7.00 6.06
C LYS A 61 9.49 5.57 5.83
N LYS A 62 8.57 5.39 4.87
CA LYS A 62 8.30 4.04 4.34
C LYS A 62 9.60 3.55 3.73
N GLU A 63 10.00 2.33 4.10
CA GLU A 63 11.13 1.65 3.48
C GLU A 63 11.11 1.86 1.96
N PRO A 64 12.28 2.07 1.33
CA PRO A 64 12.36 2.34 -0.09
C PRO A 64 11.50 1.34 -0.86
N ILE A 65 10.40 1.80 -1.44
CA ILE A 65 9.42 0.90 -2.07
C ILE A 65 10.14 0.21 -3.20
N ASN A 66 10.39 -1.09 -3.07
CA ASN A 66 11.10 -1.84 -4.09
C ASN A 66 10.16 -2.05 -5.30
N TYR A 67 10.14 -1.05 -6.19
CA TYR A 67 9.30 -1.02 -7.39
C TYR A 67 9.53 -2.21 -8.31
N ARG A 68 10.72 -2.83 -8.28
CA ARG A 68 11.01 -4.08 -9.01
C ARG A 68 10.24 -5.25 -8.42
N ARG A 69 10.31 -5.46 -7.10
CA ARG A 69 9.58 -6.56 -6.44
C ARG A 69 8.08 -6.39 -6.59
N THR A 70 7.58 -5.18 -6.32
CA THR A 70 6.16 -4.87 -6.43
C THR A 70 5.67 -4.99 -7.88
N GLY A 71 6.45 -4.50 -8.84
CA GLY A 71 6.09 -4.58 -10.25
C GLY A 71 6.01 -6.01 -10.79
N VAL A 72 6.91 -6.90 -10.37
CA VAL A 72 6.83 -8.33 -10.73
C VAL A 72 5.55 -8.96 -10.19
N VAL A 73 5.21 -8.72 -8.91
CA VAL A 73 3.98 -9.26 -8.30
C VAL A 73 2.75 -8.74 -9.03
N THR A 74 2.68 -7.44 -9.33
CA THR A 74 1.57 -6.84 -10.07
C THR A 74 1.45 -7.41 -11.48
N LEU A 75 2.57 -7.62 -12.18
CA LEU A 75 2.59 -8.18 -13.53
C LEU A 75 2.02 -9.60 -13.55
N PHE A 76 2.50 -10.47 -12.64
CA PHE A 76 2.01 -11.84 -12.55
C PHE A 76 0.55 -11.93 -12.10
N SER A 77 0.10 -11.04 -11.21
CA SER A 77 -1.32 -10.91 -10.85
C SER A 77 -2.19 -10.55 -12.07
N GLY A 78 -1.71 -9.61 -12.90
CA GLY A 78 -2.39 -9.24 -14.14
C GLY A 78 -2.45 -10.37 -15.17
N VAL A 79 -1.36 -11.12 -15.34
CA VAL A 79 -1.34 -12.33 -16.18
C VAL A 79 -2.32 -13.38 -15.65
N GLY A 80 -2.37 -13.58 -14.33
CA GLY A 80 -3.33 -14.48 -13.68
C GLY A 80 -4.78 -14.08 -13.96
N LEU A 81 -5.12 -12.80 -13.80
CA LEU A 81 -6.46 -12.26 -14.13
C LEU A 81 -6.78 -12.38 -15.62
N PHE A 82 -5.80 -12.17 -16.49
CA PHE A 82 -5.97 -12.31 -17.93
C PHE A 82 -6.31 -13.76 -18.31
N LEU A 83 -5.53 -14.72 -17.80
CA LEU A 83 -5.77 -16.15 -18.00
C LEU A 83 -7.11 -16.57 -17.40
N PHE A 84 -7.46 -16.08 -16.20
CA PHE A 84 -8.76 -16.35 -15.60
C PHE A 84 -9.92 -15.82 -16.45
N GLY A 85 -9.74 -14.67 -17.11
CA GLY A 85 -10.68 -14.14 -18.09
C GLY A 85 -10.81 -15.00 -19.36
N VAL A 86 -9.72 -15.62 -19.80
CA VAL A 86 -9.73 -16.54 -20.95
C VAL A 86 -10.51 -17.83 -20.65
N PHE A 87 -10.40 -18.38 -19.43
CA PHE A 87 -11.01 -19.66 -19.09
C PHE A 87 -12.42 -19.56 -18.51
N PHE A 88 -12.78 -18.48 -17.80
CA PHE A 88 -14.01 -18.45 -16.99
C PHE A 88 -14.93 -17.25 -17.22
N LEU A 89 -14.41 -16.01 -17.22
CA LEU A 89 -15.24 -14.78 -17.07
C LEU A 89 -15.34 -13.87 -18.30
N GLY A 90 -14.72 -14.23 -19.44
CA GLY A 90 -14.90 -13.55 -20.71
C GLY A 90 -14.05 -12.28 -20.91
N SER A 91 -14.45 -11.45 -21.89
CA SER A 91 -13.64 -10.36 -22.46
C SER A 91 -13.30 -9.22 -21.48
N VAL A 92 -14.19 -8.93 -20.52
CA VAL A 92 -14.00 -7.85 -19.53
C VAL A 92 -12.82 -8.19 -18.62
N LEU A 93 -12.77 -9.40 -18.08
CA LEU A 93 -11.71 -9.79 -17.16
C LEU A 93 -10.36 -9.96 -17.86
N LYS A 94 -10.39 -10.41 -19.12
CA LYS A 94 -9.21 -10.37 -20.01
C LYS A 94 -8.66 -8.95 -20.14
N GLY A 95 -9.54 -7.94 -20.32
CA GLY A 95 -9.14 -6.54 -20.37
C GLY A 95 -8.53 -6.04 -19.07
N VAL A 96 -9.17 -6.34 -17.93
CA VAL A 96 -8.67 -5.97 -16.59
C VAL A 96 -7.30 -6.61 -16.32
N GLY A 97 -7.13 -7.89 -16.66
CA GLY A 97 -5.85 -8.58 -16.50
C GLY A 97 -4.73 -7.98 -17.35
N ALA A 98 -5.03 -7.64 -18.61
CA ALA A 98 -4.07 -6.98 -19.50
C ALA A 98 -3.64 -5.60 -18.96
N LEU A 99 -4.58 -4.83 -18.42
CA LEU A 99 -4.30 -3.54 -17.81
C LEU A 99 -3.39 -3.68 -16.58
N VAL A 100 -3.70 -4.62 -15.68
CA VAL A 100 -2.91 -4.87 -14.47
C VAL A 100 -1.50 -5.36 -14.84
N ALA A 101 -1.36 -6.18 -15.87
CA ALA A 101 -0.06 -6.64 -16.37
C ALA A 101 0.78 -5.48 -16.96
N ALA A 102 0.13 -4.56 -17.68
CA ALA A 102 0.78 -3.35 -18.18
C ALA A 102 1.27 -2.44 -17.04
N ILE A 103 0.47 -2.25 -15.99
CA ILE A 103 0.87 -1.48 -14.80
C ILE A 103 2.10 -2.13 -14.13
N GLY A 104 2.08 -3.45 -13.93
CA GLY A 104 3.22 -4.17 -13.36
C GLY A 104 4.49 -4.03 -14.19
N SER A 105 4.37 -4.06 -15.52
CA SER A 105 5.50 -3.81 -16.43
C SER A 105 6.09 -2.41 -16.24
N GLY A 106 5.23 -1.39 -16.12
CA GLY A 106 5.66 -0.01 -15.83
C GLY A 106 6.36 0.14 -14.48
N GLN A 107 5.89 -0.56 -13.44
CA GLN A 107 6.54 -0.55 -12.12
C GLN A 107 7.94 -1.18 -12.15
N ILE A 108 8.14 -2.25 -12.92
CA ILE A 108 9.47 -2.86 -13.10
C ILE A 108 10.42 -1.86 -13.76
N ILE A 109 9.98 -1.20 -14.84
CA ILE A 109 10.77 -0.20 -15.56
C ILE A 109 11.12 0.97 -14.63
N ALA A 110 10.14 1.48 -13.86
CA ALA A 110 10.37 2.55 -12.88
C ALA A 110 11.40 2.15 -11.82
N GLY A 111 11.36 0.91 -11.33
CA GLY A 111 12.33 0.40 -10.37
C GLY A 111 13.74 0.17 -10.92
N TYR A 112 13.92 0.13 -12.23
CA TYR A 112 15.25 0.19 -12.86
C TYR A 112 15.70 1.63 -13.13
N LEU A 113 14.77 2.54 -13.46
CA LEU A 113 15.08 3.94 -13.77
C LEU A 113 15.35 4.78 -12.52
N TYR A 114 14.66 4.49 -11.41
CA TYR A 114 14.83 5.12 -10.11
C TYR A 114 15.32 4.07 -9.10
N PRO A 115 16.62 3.73 -9.12
CA PRO A 115 17.16 2.76 -8.17
C PRO A 115 17.20 3.34 -6.75
N ASN A 116 16.57 2.64 -5.81
CA ASN A 116 16.50 3.04 -4.39
C ASN A 116 17.85 2.98 -3.64
N THR A 117 18.93 2.59 -4.31
CA THR A 117 20.26 2.42 -3.71
C THR A 117 20.77 3.69 -3.04
N SER A 118 20.39 4.87 -3.54
CA SER A 118 20.77 6.16 -2.96
C SER A 118 20.08 6.42 -1.61
N GLU A 119 18.83 6.00 -1.43
CA GLU A 119 18.10 6.16 -0.17
C GLU A 119 18.58 5.16 0.89
N GLU A 120 18.87 3.92 0.50
CA GLU A 120 19.43 2.90 1.39
C GLU A 120 20.81 3.30 1.94
N LEU A 121 21.68 3.85 1.08
CA LEU A 121 23.00 4.35 1.48
C LEU A 121 22.88 5.58 2.40
N THR A 122 22.01 6.54 2.08
CA THR A 122 21.82 7.75 2.91
C THR A 122 21.30 7.39 4.29
N ASN A 123 20.35 6.47 4.38
CA ASN A 123 19.78 6.02 5.65
C ASN A 123 20.82 5.24 6.48
N ALA A 124 21.66 4.42 5.84
CA ALA A 124 22.77 3.75 6.51
C ALA A 124 23.79 4.76 7.08
N VAL A 125 24.14 5.81 6.32
CA VAL A 125 25.03 6.88 6.78
C VAL A 125 24.41 7.65 7.94
N GLU A 126 23.13 8.03 7.87
CA GLU A 126 22.43 8.74 8.95
C GLU A 126 22.40 7.93 10.26
N VAL A 127 22.26 6.60 10.17
CA VAL A 127 22.34 5.68 11.32
C VAL A 127 23.77 5.57 11.86
N PHE A 128 24.78 5.61 11.00
CA PHE A 128 26.20 5.65 11.42
C PHE A 128 26.56 6.98 12.08
N GLU A 129 26.04 8.12 11.61
CA GLU A 129 26.30 9.44 12.18
C GLU A 129 25.60 9.66 13.53
N LYS A 130 24.46 9.00 13.77
CA LYS A 130 23.74 9.06 15.06
C LYS A 130 24.31 8.14 16.15
N LYS A 131 25.30 7.30 15.82
CA LYS A 131 25.92 6.32 16.72
C LYS A 131 27.25 6.80 17.26
#